data_AF-A0A8T4I1B8-F1
#
_entry.id   AF-A0A8T4I1B8-F1
#
_cell.length_a   1.000
_cell.length_b   1.000
_cell.length_c   1.000
_cell.angle_alpha   90.00
_cell.angle_beta   90.00
_cell.angle_gamma   90.00
#
_symmetry.space_group_name_H-M   'P 1'
#
loop_
_entity.id
_entity.type
_entity.pdbx_description
1 polymer ?
#
loop_
_entity_poly.entity_id
_entity_poly.type
_entity_poly.pdbx_seq_one_letter_code
_entity_poly.pdbx_strand_id
1 'polypeptide(L)'
;TYRNQRDLFEAWCTREGRVAKPCTTATYVEYVAELIESGTSPHSISVAMSAIRTWMPDDKKPGTQEARGMLNEYKKEWARRV
;
A
#
# COMPACT_ATOMS: atom_id res chain seq x y z
N THR A 1 -13.89 0.17 -1.10
CA THR A 1 -14.06 -1.28 -0.79
C THR A 1 -12.74 -2.02 -0.98
N TYR A 2 -12.51 -3.15 -0.29
CA TYR A 2 -11.26 -3.93 -0.42
C TYR A 2 -11.01 -4.45 -1.83
N ARG A 3 -12.07 -4.84 -2.57
CA ARG A 3 -11.96 -5.25 -3.98
C ARG A 3 -11.27 -4.17 -4.83
N ASN A 4 -11.83 -2.97 -4.85
CA ASN A 4 -11.27 -1.83 -5.59
C ASN A 4 -9.80 -1.54 -5.23
N GLN A 5 -9.42 -1.67 -3.96
CA GLN A 5 -8.02 -1.45 -3.56
C GLN A 5 -7.06 -2.53 -4.08
N ARG A 6 -7.54 -3.78 -4.19
CA ARG A 6 -6.76 -4.88 -4.79
C ARG A 6 -6.64 -4.69 -6.29
N ASP A 7 -7.72 -4.28 -6.96
CA ASP A 7 -7.72 -4.03 -8.40
C ASP A 7 -6.75 -2.90 -8.78
N LEU A 8 -6.75 -1.80 -8.00
CA LEU A 8 -5.79 -0.70 -8.17
C LEU A 8 -4.34 -1.16 -7.97
N PHE A 9 -4.09 -1.98 -6.96
CA PHE A 9 -2.77 -2.53 -6.69
C PHE A 9 -2.30 -3.50 -7.78
N GLU A 10 -3.18 -4.35 -8.29
CA GLU A 10 -2.90 -5.29 -9.39
C GLU A 10 -2.60 -4.53 -10.69
N ALA A 11 -3.37 -3.49 -10.99
CA ALA A 11 -3.13 -2.61 -12.14
C ALA A 11 -1.78 -1.89 -12.02
N TRP A 12 -1.45 -1.36 -10.84
CA TRP A 12 -0.14 -0.75 -10.58
C TRP A 12 0.99 -1.78 -10.73
N CYS A 13 0.86 -2.97 -10.14
CA CYS A 13 1.85 -4.03 -10.30
C CYS A 13 2.07 -4.39 -11.77
N THR A 14 1.00 -4.49 -12.55
CA THR A 14 1.07 -4.78 -14.00
C THR A 14 1.83 -3.69 -14.74
N ARG A 15 1.55 -2.42 -14.44
CA ARG A 15 2.25 -1.27 -15.02
C ARG A 15 3.75 -1.27 -14.69
N GLU A 16 4.10 -1.62 -13.46
CA GLU A 16 5.49 -1.65 -12.96
C GLU A 16 6.23 -2.97 -13.25
N GLY A 17 5.60 -3.93 -13.93
CA GLY A 17 6.19 -5.25 -14.19
C GLY A 17 6.39 -6.12 -12.94
N ARG A 18 5.55 -5.96 -11.92
CA ARG A 18 5.61 -6.62 -10.61
C ARG A 18 4.54 -7.69 -10.46
N VAL A 19 4.74 -8.61 -9.52
CA VAL A 19 3.76 -9.63 -9.14
C VAL A 19 2.86 -9.13 -8.01
N ALA A 20 1.56 -9.09 -8.25
CA ALA A 20 0.58 -8.63 -7.26
C ALA A 20 0.27 -9.66 -6.18
N LYS A 21 0.33 -10.97 -6.45
CA LYS A 21 0.00 -12.00 -5.47
C LYS A 21 0.77 -13.33 -5.70
N PRO A 22 1.52 -13.83 -4.70
CA PRO A 22 1.96 -13.09 -3.51
C PRO A 22 2.90 -11.95 -3.92
N CYS A 23 2.71 -10.75 -3.36
CA CYS A 23 3.67 -9.67 -3.55
C CYS A 23 4.86 -9.81 -2.58
N THR A 24 5.98 -9.18 -2.92
CA THR A 24 7.12 -9.06 -2.01
C THR A 24 6.90 -7.95 -0.99
N THR A 25 7.70 -7.92 0.08
CA THR A 25 7.74 -6.77 1.01
C THR A 25 8.14 -5.48 0.27
N ALA A 26 9.09 -5.54 -0.66
CA ALA A 26 9.53 -4.39 -1.44
C ALA A 26 8.38 -3.82 -2.30
N THR A 27 7.69 -4.68 -3.06
CA THR A 27 6.51 -4.29 -3.85
C THR A 27 5.44 -3.62 -2.99
N TYR A 28 5.21 -4.13 -1.78
CA TYR A 28 4.23 -3.58 -0.85
C TYR A 28 4.64 -2.19 -0.31
N VAL A 29 5.92 -2.02 0.04
CA VAL A 29 6.47 -0.74 0.51
C VAL A 29 6.43 0.31 -0.60
N GLU A 30 6.86 -0.05 -1.79
CA GLU A 30 6.90 0.86 -2.95
C GLU A 30 5.50 1.30 -3.38
N TYR A 31 4.50 0.42 -3.28
CA TYR A 31 3.12 0.83 -3.54
C TYR A 31 2.63 1.86 -2.51
N VAL A 32 3.03 1.74 -1.25
CA VAL A 32 2.69 2.76 -0.24
C VAL A 32 3.41 4.08 -0.55
N ALA A 33 4.64 4.05 -1.07
CA ALA A 33 5.35 5.24 -1.55
C ALA A 33 4.58 5.92 -2.70
N GLU A 34 4.18 5.18 -3.74
CA GLU A 34 3.36 5.68 -4.85
C GLU A 34 2.07 6.36 -4.36
N LEU A 35 1.37 5.75 -3.39
CA LEU A 35 0.15 6.35 -2.85
C LEU A 35 0.41 7.64 -2.08
N ILE A 36 1.55 7.75 -1.39
CA ILE A 36 1.97 8.97 -0.70
C ILE A 36 2.33 10.05 -1.72
N GLU A 37 3.13 9.72 -2.74
CA GLU A 37 3.56 10.63 -3.79
C GLU A 37 2.38 11.17 -4.62
N SER A 38 1.39 10.32 -4.89
CA SER A 38 0.14 10.72 -5.55
C SER A 38 -0.81 11.54 -4.66
N GLY A 39 -0.45 11.82 -3.41
CA GLY A 39 -1.26 12.63 -2.49
C GLY A 39 -2.53 11.92 -2.01
N THR A 40 -2.56 10.59 -2.07
CA THR A 40 -3.70 9.81 -1.58
C THR A 40 -3.93 10.08 -0.08
N SER A 41 -5.18 10.14 0.37
CA SER A 41 -5.47 10.39 1.78
C SER A 41 -4.87 9.29 2.70
N PRO A 42 -4.37 9.62 3.90
CA PRO A 42 -3.81 8.62 4.81
C PRO A 42 -4.80 7.50 5.20
N HIS A 43 -6.09 7.81 5.24
CA HIS A 43 -7.13 6.81 5.49
C HIS A 43 -7.21 5.80 4.33
N SER A 44 -7.27 6.30 3.09
CA SER A 44 -7.29 5.44 1.90
C SER A 44 -6.05 4.55 1.81
N ILE A 45 -4.85 5.07 2.14
CA ILE A 45 -3.61 4.28 2.18
C ILE A 45 -3.71 3.15 3.22
N SER A 46 -4.22 3.46 4.41
CA SER A 46 -4.42 2.46 5.48
C SER A 46 -5.35 1.32 5.04
N VAL A 47 -6.40 1.66 4.29
CA VAL A 47 -7.34 0.69 3.73
C VAL A 47 -6.69 -0.15 2.63
N ALA A 48 -5.90 0.47 1.74
CA ALA A 48 -5.16 -0.25 0.70
C ALA A 48 -4.19 -1.28 1.29
N MET A 49 -3.37 -0.85 2.26
CA MET A 49 -2.45 -1.69 3.02
C MET A 49 -3.15 -2.93 3.62
N SER A 50 -4.30 -2.73 4.24
CA SER A 50 -5.08 -3.80 4.87
C SER A 50 -5.70 -4.74 3.82
N ALA A 51 -6.25 -4.18 2.74
CA ALA A 51 -6.88 -4.94 1.66
C ALA A 51 -5.87 -5.85 0.94
N ILE A 52 -4.65 -5.35 0.71
CA ILE A 52 -3.54 -6.09 0.08
C ILE A 52 -3.01 -7.17 1.02
N ARG A 53 -2.66 -6.83 2.26
CA ARG A 53 -2.06 -7.81 3.19
C ARG A 53 -3.00 -8.97 3.52
N THR A 54 -4.30 -8.72 3.61
CA THR A 54 -5.31 -9.77 3.84
C THR A 54 -5.61 -10.62 2.61
N TRP A 55 -5.21 -10.16 1.42
CA TRP A 55 -5.37 -10.91 0.18
C TRP A 55 -4.26 -11.94 -0.05
N MET A 56 -3.10 -11.74 0.58
CA MET A 56 -1.95 -12.63 0.45
C MET A 56 -2.17 -13.98 1.14
N PRO A 57 -1.58 -15.08 0.61
CA PRO A 57 -1.48 -16.34 1.35
C PRO A 57 -0.84 -16.12 2.73
N ASP A 58 -1.26 -16.89 3.73
CA ASP A 58 -0.88 -16.67 5.13
C ASP A 58 0.64 -16.73 5.37
N ASP A 59 1.34 -17.61 4.66
CA ASP A 59 2.80 -17.81 4.71
C ASP A 59 3.59 -16.84 3.83
N LYS A 60 2.90 -15.98 3.05
CA LYS A 60 3.50 -15.04 2.08
C LYS A 60 3.08 -13.59 2.30
N LYS A 61 2.64 -13.24 3.51
CA LYS A 61 2.27 -11.86 3.84
C LYS A 61 3.51 -10.95 3.81
N PRO A 62 3.46 -9.78 3.16
CA PRO A 62 4.57 -8.84 3.18
C PRO A 62 4.80 -8.28 4.59
N GLY A 63 6.05 -7.93 4.87
CA GLY A 63 6.40 -7.16 6.05
C GLY A 63 5.73 -5.78 6.02
N THR A 64 5.44 -5.22 7.20
CA THR A 64 4.65 -3.97 7.30
C THR A 64 5.37 -2.82 8.00
N GLN A 65 6.52 -3.07 8.63
CA GLN A 65 7.16 -2.11 9.51
C GLN A 65 7.52 -0.81 8.77
N GLU A 66 8.20 -0.93 7.63
CA GLU A 66 8.62 0.21 6.82
C GLU A 66 7.43 0.99 6.25
N ALA A 67 6.50 0.32 5.58
CA ALA A 67 5.29 0.93 5.04
C ALA A 67 4.45 1.66 6.11
N ARG A 68 4.38 1.12 7.34
CA ARG A 68 3.72 1.79 8.47
C ARG A 68 4.50 3.02 8.94
N GLY A 69 5.82 2.96 8.95
CA GLY A 69 6.68 4.11 9.23
C GLY A 69 6.41 5.26 8.27
N MET A 70 6.43 4.98 6.96
CA MET A 70 6.13 5.95 5.90
C MET A 70 4.75 6.59 6.07
N LEU A 71 3.71 5.77 6.27
CA LEU A 71 2.35 6.26 6.48
C LEU A 71 2.24 7.12 7.75
N ASN A 72 2.96 6.79 8.83
CA ASN A 72 2.91 7.57 10.07
C ASN A 72 3.56 8.94 9.92
N GLU A 73 4.69 9.03 9.22
CA GLU A 73 5.29 10.35 8.91
C GLU A 73 4.37 11.16 8.00
N TYR A 74 3.83 10.54 6.95
CA TYR A 74 2.89 11.20 6.05
C TYR A 74 1.62 11.70 6.77
N LYS A 75 1.10 10.97 7.77
CA LYS A 75 -0.03 11.44 8.60
C LYS A 75 0.30 12.73 9.36
N LYS A 76 1.52 12.86 9.89
CA LYS A 76 1.95 14.08 10.59
C LYS A 76 2.01 15.27 9.64
N GLU A 77 2.54 15.06 8.44
CA GLU A 77 2.59 16.10 7.41
C GLU A 77 1.20 16.48 6.92
N TRP A 78 0.34 15.49 6.65
CA TRP A 78 -1.03 15.71 6.23
C TRP A 78 -1.80 16.57 7.23
N ALA A 79 -1.70 16.27 8.53
CA ALA A 79 -2.36 17.03 9.58
C ALA A 79 -1.91 18.51 9.66
N ARG A 80 -0.75 18.87 9.12
CA ARG A 80 -0.29 20.26 9.03
C ARG A 80 -0.82 21.00 7.80
N ARG A 81 -1.34 20.27 6.81
CA ARG A 81 -1.86 20.83 5.54
C ARG A 81 -3.36 21.15 5.63
N VAL A 82 -4.06 20.55 6.58
CA VAL A 82 -5.52 20.69 6.80
C VAL A 82 -5.79 21.81 7.79
#